data_AF-A0A1E4ZU11-F1
#
_entry.id   AF-A0A1E4ZU11-F1
#
_cell.length_a   1.000
_cell.length_b   1.000
_cell.length_c   1.000
_cell.angle_alpha   90.00
_cell.angle_beta   90.00
_cell.angle_gamma   90.00
#
_symmetry.space_group_name_H-M   'P 1'
#
loop_
_entity.id
_entity.type
_entity.pdbx_description
1 polymer ?
#
loop_
_entity_poly.entity_id
_entity_poly.type
_entity_poly.pdbx_seq_one_letter_code
_entity_poly.pdbx_strand_id
1 'polypeptide(L)'
;MANQEDKFKKVIAHAKEYGYIFSSSEIYDGLSAVYDYGQNGVELKNNLREYWWKSMVYMHQNIVGLDSAIFMHPTTWKASGHVDAFNDPLIDNKDSKKRYRADVLVEDFREKIIQKIEKDITKAKKRFGDAFNEEEFRNTNANVLRRQKEIDKITAELTRVQEENDLAGFKQLIEDLGIGCPESGSKNWTDVRQFNLMFGTKLGASAESATDLYLRPETAQGIFVNFLNVQKSGRMKIPFGIAQTGKAFRNEIVARQFIFRMREFEQMEMQFFVRPGEEMKWYEYWKETRLNWHLSLGLGKDNYRFHDHDKLAHYANAAADIEFNFPFGFKELEGIHSRTDFDLKAHEEFSGKKLQFFDPELKENYVPYVVETSVGLDRMFLAVFSKALQEEKLEDGTSRVVLRLPAVVAPTKAAILPLVKKDGLPEIAKE
;
A
#
# COMPACT_ATOMS: atom_id res chain seq x y z
N MET A 1 -7.09 -21.42 -1.06
CA MET A 1 -8.02 -20.82 -2.04
C MET A 1 -9.44 -20.80 -1.46
N ALA A 2 -10.24 -21.89 -1.47
CA ALA A 2 -11.61 -21.85 -0.93
C ALA A 2 -11.69 -21.36 0.55
N ASN A 3 -10.87 -21.92 1.44
CA ASN A 3 -10.83 -21.51 2.86
C ASN A 3 -10.33 -20.06 3.10
N GLN A 4 -9.59 -19.50 2.14
CA GLN A 4 -9.03 -18.14 2.20
C GLN A 4 -10.03 -17.09 1.72
N GLU A 5 -10.74 -17.38 0.63
CA GLU A 5 -11.87 -16.56 0.17
C GLU A 5 -12.99 -16.52 1.20
N ASP A 6 -13.30 -17.65 1.83
CA ASP A 6 -14.30 -17.70 2.91
C ASP A 6 -13.86 -16.90 4.13
N LYS A 7 -12.57 -16.96 4.50
CA LYS A 7 -12.01 -16.11 5.56
C LYS A 7 -12.16 -14.63 5.21
N PHE A 8 -11.88 -14.24 3.97
CA PHE A 8 -11.99 -12.85 3.55
C PHE A 8 -13.45 -12.35 3.58
N LYS A 9 -14.41 -13.17 3.14
CA LYS A 9 -15.84 -12.85 3.24
C LYS A 9 -16.26 -12.66 4.70
N LYS A 10 -15.81 -13.51 5.62
CA LYS A 10 -16.06 -13.37 7.06
C LYS A 10 -15.51 -12.04 7.62
N VAL A 11 -14.32 -11.64 7.18
CA VAL A 11 -13.72 -10.35 7.55
C VAL A 11 -14.61 -9.19 7.11
N ILE A 12 -15.07 -9.17 5.86
CA ILE A 12 -15.95 -8.12 5.33
C ILE A 12 -17.28 -8.09 6.09
N ALA A 13 -17.91 -9.25 6.29
CA ALA A 13 -19.17 -9.35 7.02
C ALA A 13 -19.04 -8.83 8.46
N HIS A 14 -17.97 -9.21 9.16
CA HIS A 14 -17.73 -8.75 10.53
C HIS A 14 -17.46 -7.23 10.58
N ALA A 15 -16.73 -6.68 9.62
CA ALA A 15 -16.48 -5.24 9.55
C ALA A 15 -17.78 -4.44 9.41
N LYS A 16 -18.72 -4.93 8.58
CA LYS A 16 -20.02 -4.30 8.36
C LYS A 16 -20.93 -4.44 9.58
N GLU A 17 -21.08 -5.65 10.11
CA GLU A 17 -22.01 -5.96 11.21
C GLU A 17 -21.67 -5.20 12.50
N TYR A 18 -20.37 -5.08 12.83
CA TYR A 18 -19.91 -4.52 14.10
C TYR A 18 -19.45 -3.06 14.02
N GLY A 19 -19.84 -2.33 12.97
CA GLY A 19 -19.63 -0.89 12.88
C GLY A 19 -18.18 -0.46 12.69
N TYR A 20 -17.42 -1.21 11.89
CA TYR A 20 -16.06 -0.83 11.50
C TYR A 20 -16.04 -0.12 10.15
N ILE A 21 -16.59 -0.71 9.09
CA ILE A 21 -16.51 -0.17 7.72
C ILE A 21 -17.84 -0.38 7.00
N PHE A 22 -18.29 0.66 6.31
CA PHE A 22 -19.50 0.67 5.48
C PHE A 22 -19.17 1.11 4.06
N SER A 23 -20.04 0.75 3.11
CA SER A 23 -19.93 1.33 1.77
C SER A 23 -20.30 2.82 1.85
N SER A 24 -19.50 3.69 1.26
CA SER A 24 -19.84 5.11 1.29
C SER A 24 -21.12 5.35 0.49
N SER A 25 -22.02 6.20 1.02
CA SER A 25 -23.34 6.47 0.43
C SER A 25 -24.19 5.21 0.21
N GLU A 26 -24.15 4.23 1.13
CA GLU A 26 -24.83 2.94 0.97
C GLU A 26 -26.34 3.05 0.64
N ILE A 27 -27.04 4.05 1.19
CA ILE A 27 -28.47 4.29 0.89
C ILE A 27 -28.74 4.74 -0.56
N TYR A 28 -27.71 5.13 -1.30
CA TYR A 28 -27.74 5.53 -2.71
C TYR A 28 -26.98 4.51 -3.57
N ASP A 29 -27.15 3.22 -3.29
CA ASP A 29 -26.49 2.08 -3.94
C ASP A 29 -24.97 1.99 -3.71
N GLY A 30 -24.42 2.88 -2.89
CA GLY A 30 -23.00 2.93 -2.57
C GLY A 30 -22.13 3.50 -3.70
N LEU A 31 -20.93 3.96 -3.34
CA LEU A 31 -19.92 4.39 -4.28
C LEU A 31 -18.75 3.38 -4.33
N SER A 32 -18.51 2.83 -5.51
CA SER A 32 -17.49 1.79 -5.72
C SER A 32 -16.09 2.24 -5.26
N ALA A 33 -15.42 1.39 -4.46
CA ALA A 33 -14.09 1.64 -3.85
C ALA A 33 -14.00 2.89 -2.96
N VAL A 34 -15.13 3.35 -2.42
CA VAL A 34 -15.18 4.42 -1.42
C VAL A 34 -15.93 3.89 -0.20
N TYR A 35 -15.33 4.05 0.98
CA TYR A 35 -15.82 3.45 2.21
C TYR A 35 -15.79 4.44 3.36
N ASP A 36 -16.76 4.30 4.26
CA ASP A 36 -16.89 5.09 5.48
C ASP A 36 -16.48 4.25 6.69
N TYR A 37 -15.78 4.84 7.65
CA TYR A 37 -15.38 4.18 8.89
C TYR A 37 -16.40 4.47 10.00
N GLY A 38 -17.02 3.42 10.54
CA GLY A 38 -18.01 3.50 11.63
C GLY A 38 -17.39 3.74 13.00
N GLN A 39 -18.20 3.64 14.07
CA GLN A 39 -17.77 3.97 15.44
C GLN A 39 -16.55 3.19 15.92
N ASN A 40 -16.45 1.89 15.61
CA ASN A 40 -15.26 1.10 15.99
C ASN A 40 -14.14 1.26 14.97
N GLY A 41 -14.48 1.55 13.72
CA GLY A 41 -13.54 1.75 12.63
C GLY A 41 -12.71 3.02 12.81
N VAL A 42 -13.37 4.14 13.15
CA VAL A 42 -12.68 5.42 13.36
C VAL A 42 -11.71 5.34 14.53
N GLU A 43 -12.09 4.68 15.63
CA GLU A 43 -11.22 4.49 16.80
C GLU A 43 -10.00 3.61 16.47
N LEU A 44 -10.20 2.46 15.81
CA LEU A 44 -9.08 1.61 15.37
C LEU A 44 -8.15 2.36 14.41
N LYS A 45 -8.71 3.10 13.45
CA LYS A 45 -7.95 3.87 12.47
C LYS A 45 -7.16 5.02 13.14
N ASN A 46 -7.77 5.73 14.08
CA ASN A 46 -7.11 6.78 14.86
C ASN A 46 -5.98 6.20 15.72
N ASN A 47 -6.22 5.09 16.42
CA ASN A 47 -5.20 4.44 17.23
C ASN A 47 -4.00 3.96 16.39
N LEU A 48 -4.25 3.44 15.19
CA LEU A 48 -3.18 3.05 14.26
C LEU A 48 -2.36 4.27 13.79
N ARG A 49 -3.04 5.35 13.41
CA ARG A 49 -2.40 6.61 13.02
C ARG A 49 -1.55 7.19 14.16
N GLU A 50 -2.09 7.22 15.37
CA GLU A 50 -1.39 7.72 16.56
C GLU A 50 -0.22 6.82 16.95
N TYR A 51 -0.38 5.50 16.88
CA TYR A 51 0.71 4.55 17.15
C TYR A 51 1.88 4.75 16.18
N TRP A 52 1.58 4.93 14.90
CA TRP A 52 2.58 5.28 13.89
C TRP A 52 3.21 6.65 14.17
N TRP A 53 2.41 7.68 14.42
CA TRP A 53 2.88 9.05 14.64
C TRP A 53 3.81 9.14 15.85
N LYS A 54 3.46 8.50 16.98
CA LYS A 54 4.32 8.41 18.16
C LYS A 54 5.65 7.74 17.83
N SER A 55 5.63 6.64 17.08
CA SER A 55 6.84 5.91 16.71
C SER A 55 7.76 6.67 15.75
N MET A 56 7.19 7.43 14.80
CA MET A 56 7.97 8.13 13.79
C MET A 56 8.42 9.50 14.29
N VAL A 57 7.51 10.28 14.87
CA VAL A 57 7.77 11.67 15.24
C VAL A 57 8.25 11.79 16.68
N TYR A 58 7.55 11.21 17.65
CA TYR A 58 7.89 11.45 19.06
C TYR A 58 9.07 10.63 19.58
N MET A 59 9.36 9.48 18.95
CA MET A 59 10.53 8.65 19.29
C MET A 59 11.80 9.06 18.54
N HIS A 60 11.75 10.03 17.61
CA HIS A 60 12.92 10.50 16.87
C HIS A 60 13.10 12.01 17.06
N GLN A 61 14.27 12.42 17.54
CA GLN A 61 14.56 13.85 17.78
C GLN A 61 14.71 14.66 16.47
N ASN A 62 14.96 13.99 15.36
CA ASN A 62 15.22 14.59 14.05
C ASN A 62 14.07 14.36 13.06
N ILE A 63 12.86 13.99 13.50
CA ILE A 63 11.68 13.89 12.63
C ILE A 63 10.62 14.86 13.11
N VAL A 64 10.09 15.64 12.17
CA VAL A 64 9.06 16.65 12.44
C VAL A 64 7.81 16.38 11.63
N GLY A 65 6.66 16.84 12.13
CA GLY A 65 5.38 16.68 11.46
C GLY A 65 5.10 17.80 10.46
N LEU A 66 4.36 17.47 9.39
CA LEU A 66 3.75 18.42 8.45
C LEU A 66 2.32 17.97 8.15
N ASP A 67 1.43 18.94 7.92
CA ASP A 67 0.11 18.70 7.33
C ASP A 67 -0.07 19.64 6.13
N SER A 68 0.16 19.12 4.92
CA SER A 68 0.01 19.85 3.68
C SER A 68 -1.42 19.77 3.14
N ALA A 69 -1.82 20.82 2.42
CA ALA A 69 -3.10 20.81 1.69
C ALA A 69 -3.18 19.66 0.66
N ILE A 70 -4.41 19.24 0.37
CA ILE A 70 -4.71 18.29 -0.72
C ILE A 70 -4.58 18.97 -2.09
N PHE A 71 -5.12 20.19 -2.20
CA PHE A 71 -4.99 20.99 -3.41
C PHE A 71 -3.61 21.61 -3.48
N MET A 72 -2.88 21.27 -4.55
CA MET A 72 -1.54 21.79 -4.83
C MET A 72 -1.50 22.38 -6.23
N HIS A 73 -0.57 23.30 -6.45
CA HIS A 73 -0.39 23.93 -7.76
C HIS A 73 -0.15 22.86 -8.85
N PRO A 74 -0.78 22.91 -10.04
CA PRO A 74 -0.71 21.85 -11.04
C PRO A 74 0.72 21.49 -11.48
N THR A 75 1.60 22.49 -11.55
CA THR A 75 3.03 22.30 -11.84
C THR A 75 3.73 21.33 -10.86
N THR A 76 3.24 21.19 -9.63
CA THR A 76 3.75 20.19 -8.67
C THR A 76 3.66 18.77 -9.25
N TRP A 77 2.54 18.46 -9.90
CA TRP A 77 2.28 17.14 -10.48
C TRP A 77 3.01 16.94 -11.81
N LYS A 78 3.32 18.03 -12.51
CA LYS A 78 4.17 17.99 -13.71
C LYS A 78 5.63 17.77 -13.33
N ALA A 79 6.14 18.48 -12.33
CA ALA A 79 7.51 18.36 -11.82
C ALA A 79 7.78 16.94 -11.30
N SER A 80 6.85 16.37 -10.55
CA SER A 80 6.95 15.00 -10.04
C SER A 80 6.66 13.91 -11.09
N GLY A 81 6.39 14.26 -12.35
CA GLY A 81 6.11 13.31 -13.43
C GLY A 81 4.71 12.67 -13.39
N HIS A 82 3.87 12.97 -12.38
CA HIS A 82 2.55 12.36 -12.24
C HIS A 82 1.60 12.68 -13.39
N VAL A 83 1.68 13.86 -13.99
CA VAL A 83 0.83 14.21 -15.14
C VAL A 83 1.13 13.33 -16.36
N ASP A 84 2.41 12.97 -16.56
CA ASP A 84 2.85 12.29 -17.78
C ASP A 84 2.93 10.77 -17.62
N ALA A 85 3.31 10.28 -16.44
CA ALA A 85 3.65 8.88 -16.20
C ALA A 85 2.65 8.14 -15.28
N PHE A 86 1.71 8.82 -14.62
CA PHE A 86 0.78 8.19 -13.67
C PHE A 86 -0.44 7.59 -14.36
N ASN A 87 -0.18 6.68 -15.31
CA ASN A 87 -1.18 6.03 -16.14
C ASN A 87 -1.12 4.51 -15.98
N ASP A 88 -2.28 3.87 -15.84
CA ASP A 88 -2.38 2.41 -15.87
C ASP A 88 -2.76 1.91 -17.28
N PRO A 89 -2.25 0.73 -17.71
CA PRO A 89 -2.68 0.10 -18.95
C PRO A 89 -4.06 -0.55 -18.74
N LEU A 90 -5.09 0.04 -19.35
CA LEU A 90 -6.48 -0.35 -19.24
C LEU A 90 -6.93 -1.21 -20.42
N ILE A 91 -7.59 -2.34 -20.13
CA ILE A 91 -8.23 -3.21 -21.12
C ILE A 91 -9.68 -3.54 -20.71
N ASP A 92 -10.60 -3.57 -21.68
CA ASP A 92 -12.00 -3.90 -21.46
C ASP A 92 -12.31 -5.28 -22.08
N ASN A 93 -13.17 -6.07 -21.42
CA ASN A 93 -13.74 -7.27 -22.03
C ASN A 93 -15.11 -6.94 -22.65
N LYS A 94 -15.28 -7.19 -23.95
CA LYS A 94 -16.48 -6.79 -24.69
C LYS A 94 -17.75 -7.52 -24.25
N ASP A 95 -17.60 -8.75 -23.75
CA ASP A 95 -18.74 -9.60 -23.39
C ASP A 95 -19.24 -9.29 -21.97
N SER A 96 -18.33 -9.19 -20.99
CA SER A 96 -18.69 -8.84 -19.60
C SER A 96 -18.88 -7.34 -19.38
N LYS A 97 -18.39 -6.49 -20.31
CA LYS A 97 -18.33 -5.03 -20.19
C LYS A 97 -17.58 -4.54 -18.94
N LYS A 98 -16.70 -5.39 -18.39
CA LYS A 98 -15.87 -5.07 -17.24
C LYS A 98 -14.50 -4.57 -17.71
N ARG A 99 -13.94 -3.70 -16.89
CA ARG A 99 -12.63 -3.07 -17.05
C ARG A 99 -11.61 -3.79 -16.20
N TYR A 100 -10.41 -3.93 -16.73
CA TYR A 100 -9.30 -4.58 -16.07
C TYR A 100 -8.01 -3.81 -16.33
N ARG A 101 -7.08 -3.94 -15.40
CA ARG A 101 -5.69 -3.55 -15.58
C ARG A 101 -4.96 -4.66 -16.32
N ALA A 102 -4.35 -4.33 -17.44
CA ALA A 102 -3.71 -5.30 -18.33
C ALA A 102 -2.52 -6.00 -17.64
N ASP A 103 -1.69 -5.22 -16.94
CA ASP A 103 -0.57 -5.71 -16.14
C ASP A 103 -1.03 -6.67 -15.03
N VAL A 104 -2.04 -6.27 -14.25
CA VAL A 104 -2.58 -7.09 -13.14
C VAL A 104 -3.12 -8.43 -13.64
N LEU A 105 -3.72 -8.49 -14.84
CA LEU A 105 -4.18 -9.75 -15.41
C LEU A 105 -3.02 -10.73 -15.65
N VAL A 106 -1.88 -10.22 -16.13
CA VAL A 106 -0.65 -10.99 -16.35
C VAL A 106 -0.02 -11.40 -15.01
N GLU A 107 0.04 -10.49 -14.04
CA GLU A 107 0.56 -10.77 -12.69
C GLU A 107 -0.26 -11.84 -11.96
N ASP A 108 -1.60 -11.74 -11.99
CA ASP A 108 -2.49 -12.74 -11.40
C ASP A 108 -2.33 -14.10 -12.08
N PHE A 109 -2.03 -14.12 -13.38
CA PHE A 109 -1.72 -15.36 -14.10
C PHE A 109 -0.38 -15.95 -13.64
N ARG A 110 0.67 -15.13 -13.51
CA ARG A 110 1.98 -15.52 -12.96
C ARG A 110 1.85 -16.09 -11.55
N GLU A 111 1.11 -15.42 -10.68
CA GLU A 111 0.87 -15.84 -9.30
C GLU A 111 0.18 -17.22 -9.22
N LYS A 112 -0.77 -17.51 -10.14
CA LYS A 112 -1.36 -18.85 -10.23
C LYS A 112 -0.34 -19.94 -10.58
N ILE A 113 0.73 -19.61 -11.31
CA ILE A 113 1.82 -20.55 -11.61
C ILE A 113 2.68 -20.77 -10.36
N ILE A 114 3.04 -19.69 -9.65
CA ILE A 114 3.79 -19.74 -8.38
C ILE A 114 3.04 -20.63 -7.37
N GLN A 115 1.74 -20.44 -7.20
CA GLN A 115 0.94 -21.26 -6.29
C GLN A 115 0.88 -22.74 -6.68
N LYS A 116 1.06 -23.09 -7.96
CA LYS A 116 1.19 -24.51 -8.38
C LYS A 116 2.54 -25.08 -7.97
N ILE A 117 3.63 -24.29 -8.05
CA ILE A 117 4.94 -24.68 -7.54
C ILE A 117 4.85 -24.94 -6.04
N GLU A 118 4.29 -24.01 -5.27
CA GLU A 118 4.14 -24.16 -3.81
C GLU A 118 3.30 -25.38 -3.42
N LYS A 119 2.24 -25.68 -4.17
CA LYS A 119 1.44 -26.90 -3.96
C LYS A 119 2.25 -28.17 -4.21
N ASP A 120 3.11 -28.19 -5.23
CA ASP A 120 3.94 -29.36 -5.53
C ASP A 120 5.04 -29.54 -4.48
N ILE A 121 5.64 -28.45 -3.99
CA ILE A 121 6.57 -28.45 -2.86
C ILE A 121 5.89 -28.98 -1.60
N THR A 122 4.69 -28.49 -1.28
CA THR A 122 3.93 -28.95 -0.11
C THR A 122 3.63 -30.46 -0.19
N LYS A 123 3.25 -30.95 -1.37
CA LYS A 123 3.02 -32.39 -1.60
C LYS A 123 4.30 -33.20 -1.46
N ALA A 124 5.42 -32.71 -1.99
CA ALA A 124 6.72 -33.36 -1.89
C ALA A 124 7.19 -33.41 -0.44
N LYS A 125 7.09 -32.31 0.30
CA LYS A 125 7.37 -32.26 1.74
C LYS A 125 6.55 -33.29 2.52
N LYS A 126 5.26 -33.42 2.22
CA LYS A 126 4.41 -34.46 2.84
C LYS A 126 4.82 -35.88 2.46
N ARG A 127 5.37 -36.09 1.26
CA ARG A 127 5.78 -37.41 0.75
C ARG A 127 7.15 -37.86 1.26
N PHE A 128 8.10 -36.94 1.38
CA PHE A 128 9.49 -37.22 1.73
C PHE A 128 9.85 -36.93 3.19
N GLY A 129 8.96 -36.28 3.95
CA GLY A 129 9.12 -36.07 5.39
C GLY A 129 10.41 -35.33 5.74
N ASP A 130 11.15 -35.84 6.71
CA ASP A 130 12.40 -35.23 7.21
C ASP A 130 13.57 -35.27 6.20
N ALA A 131 13.46 -36.09 5.13
CA ALA A 131 14.45 -36.15 4.05
C ALA A 131 14.18 -35.13 2.92
N PHE A 132 13.17 -34.27 3.05
CA PHE A 132 12.83 -33.28 2.02
C PHE A 132 13.75 -32.07 2.07
N ASN A 133 14.57 -31.88 1.03
CA ASN A 133 15.27 -30.62 0.77
C ASN A 133 14.50 -29.80 -0.27
N GLU A 134 14.00 -28.63 0.15
CA GLU A 134 13.21 -27.75 -0.72
C GLU A 134 14.05 -27.14 -1.86
N GLU A 135 15.29 -26.75 -1.59
CA GLU A 135 16.19 -26.13 -2.57
C GLU A 135 16.56 -27.14 -3.66
N GLU A 136 16.90 -28.36 -3.27
CA GLU A 136 17.16 -29.45 -4.21
C GLU A 136 15.91 -29.78 -5.03
N PHE A 137 14.71 -29.78 -4.42
CA PHE A 137 13.46 -30.05 -5.13
C PHE A 137 13.12 -28.96 -6.16
N ARG A 138 13.34 -27.68 -5.83
CA ARG A 138 13.14 -26.57 -6.77
C ARG A 138 14.09 -26.68 -7.96
N ASN A 139 15.32 -27.14 -7.73
CA ASN A 139 16.37 -27.23 -8.75
C ASN A 139 16.36 -28.52 -9.58
N THR A 140 15.67 -29.58 -9.12
CA THR A 140 15.67 -30.89 -9.80
C THR A 140 14.32 -31.28 -10.39
N ASN A 141 13.21 -30.78 -9.85
CA ASN A 141 11.90 -31.19 -10.30
C ASN A 141 11.55 -30.58 -11.67
N ALA A 142 11.34 -31.44 -12.68
CA ALA A 142 11.04 -31.01 -14.05
C ALA A 142 9.79 -30.11 -14.17
N ASN A 143 8.76 -30.31 -13.34
CA ASN A 143 7.57 -29.46 -13.35
C ASN A 143 7.82 -28.08 -12.73
N VAL A 144 8.61 -28.03 -11.65
CA VAL A 144 9.00 -26.77 -11.00
C VAL A 144 9.89 -25.96 -11.93
N LEU A 145 10.94 -26.57 -12.49
CA LEU A 145 11.83 -25.93 -13.46
C LEU A 145 11.09 -25.41 -14.70
N ARG A 146 10.15 -26.19 -15.24
CA ARG A 146 9.34 -25.76 -16.40
C ARG A 146 8.48 -24.54 -16.06
N ARG A 147 7.84 -24.53 -14.89
CA ARG A 147 7.00 -23.41 -14.44
C ARG A 147 7.83 -22.19 -14.06
N GLN A 148 9.02 -22.37 -13.50
CA GLN A 148 9.94 -21.28 -13.21
C GLN A 148 10.37 -20.59 -14.51
N LYS A 149 10.78 -21.35 -15.52
CA LYS A 149 11.10 -20.80 -16.85
C LYS A 149 9.92 -20.04 -17.49
N GLU A 150 8.70 -20.52 -17.28
CA GLU A 150 7.47 -19.84 -17.74
C GLU A 150 7.29 -18.51 -17.01
N ILE A 151 7.47 -18.48 -15.68
CA ILE A 151 7.44 -17.27 -14.86
C ILE A 151 8.50 -16.27 -15.33
N ASP A 152 9.74 -16.71 -15.50
CA ASP A 152 10.86 -15.85 -15.89
C ASP A 152 10.60 -15.20 -17.27
N LYS A 153 10.06 -15.97 -18.23
CA LYS A 153 9.68 -15.47 -19.55
C LYS A 153 8.56 -14.43 -19.47
N ILE A 154 7.51 -14.71 -18.70
CA ILE A 154 6.38 -13.79 -18.50
C ILE A 154 6.88 -12.49 -17.85
N THR A 155 7.73 -12.59 -16.84
CA THR A 155 8.30 -11.43 -16.13
C THR A 155 9.15 -10.57 -17.06
N ALA A 156 10.00 -11.18 -17.88
CA ALA A 156 10.82 -10.47 -18.86
C ALA A 156 9.97 -9.74 -19.92
N GLU A 157 8.93 -10.39 -20.44
CA GLU A 157 8.08 -9.77 -21.45
C GLU A 157 7.19 -8.67 -20.86
N LEU A 158 6.59 -8.91 -19.69
CA LEU A 158 5.78 -7.91 -18.98
C LEU A 158 6.59 -6.64 -18.68
N THR A 159 7.84 -6.83 -18.28
CA THR A 159 8.78 -5.72 -18.11
C THR A 159 8.95 -4.93 -19.40
N ARG A 160 9.29 -5.62 -20.51
CA ARG A 160 9.63 -4.96 -21.77
C ARG A 160 8.47 -4.06 -22.20
N VAL A 161 7.24 -4.59 -22.16
CA VAL A 161 6.04 -3.84 -22.56
C VAL A 161 5.72 -2.69 -21.61
N GLN A 162 6.09 -2.78 -20.33
CA GLN A 162 5.97 -1.69 -19.36
C GLN A 162 6.98 -0.55 -19.63
N GLU A 163 8.26 -0.90 -19.79
CA GLU A 163 9.34 0.08 -20.01
C GLU A 163 9.21 0.82 -21.34
N GLU A 164 8.83 0.09 -22.39
CA GLU A 164 8.60 0.67 -23.72
C GLU A 164 7.22 1.33 -23.86
N ASN A 165 6.37 1.21 -22.83
CA ASN A 165 4.98 1.64 -22.85
C ASN A 165 4.22 1.09 -24.09
N ASP A 166 4.49 -0.17 -24.44
CA ASP A 166 3.97 -0.87 -25.61
C ASP A 166 2.59 -1.46 -25.31
N LEU A 167 1.56 -0.62 -25.51
CA LEU A 167 0.15 -0.99 -25.29
C LEU A 167 -0.30 -2.16 -26.17
N ALA A 168 0.24 -2.29 -27.39
CA ALA A 168 -0.07 -3.41 -28.27
C ALA A 168 0.57 -4.71 -27.74
N GLY A 169 1.81 -4.62 -27.27
CA GLY A 169 2.51 -5.72 -26.60
C GLY A 169 1.76 -6.25 -25.38
N PHE A 170 1.17 -5.38 -24.55
CA PHE A 170 0.32 -5.82 -23.44
C PHE A 170 -0.85 -6.70 -23.88
N LYS A 171 -1.55 -6.30 -24.94
CA LYS A 171 -2.67 -7.08 -25.49
C LYS A 171 -2.18 -8.42 -26.02
N GLN A 172 -1.09 -8.41 -26.80
CA GLN A 172 -0.52 -9.62 -27.37
C GLN A 172 -0.11 -10.61 -26.28
N LEU A 173 0.54 -10.13 -25.21
CA LEU A 173 0.93 -10.95 -24.07
C LEU A 173 -0.30 -11.61 -23.40
N ILE A 174 -1.39 -10.88 -23.20
CA ILE A 174 -2.64 -11.40 -22.64
C ILE A 174 -3.25 -12.49 -23.54
N GLU A 175 -3.23 -12.28 -24.85
CA GLU A 175 -3.75 -13.22 -25.85
C GLU A 175 -2.88 -14.49 -25.96
N ASP A 176 -1.55 -14.34 -25.97
CA ASP A 176 -0.57 -15.43 -26.05
C ASP A 176 -0.63 -16.34 -24.82
N LEU A 177 -0.79 -15.75 -23.62
CA LEU A 177 -1.02 -16.47 -22.38
C LEU A 177 -2.44 -17.05 -22.28
N GLY A 178 -3.32 -16.69 -23.22
CA GLY A 178 -4.69 -17.17 -23.28
C GLY A 178 -5.51 -16.76 -22.06
N ILE A 179 -5.24 -15.59 -21.48
CA ILE A 179 -5.88 -15.10 -20.26
C ILE A 179 -7.34 -14.77 -20.58
N GLY A 180 -8.27 -15.53 -19.99
CA GLY A 180 -9.71 -15.25 -20.07
C GLY A 180 -10.16 -14.25 -19.02
N CYS A 181 -11.24 -13.53 -19.31
CA CYS A 181 -11.91 -12.64 -18.38
C CYS A 181 -12.25 -13.38 -17.07
N PRO A 182 -11.87 -12.86 -15.89
CA PRO A 182 -12.16 -13.51 -14.61
C PRO A 182 -13.65 -13.76 -14.33
N GLU A 183 -14.54 -12.95 -14.91
CA GLU A 183 -15.99 -13.04 -14.67
C GLU A 183 -16.69 -13.93 -15.71
N SER A 184 -16.39 -13.74 -16.99
CA SER A 184 -17.10 -14.42 -18.09
C SER A 184 -16.32 -15.57 -18.73
N GLY A 185 -15.03 -15.72 -18.44
CA GLY A 185 -14.13 -16.65 -19.11
C GLY A 185 -13.81 -16.29 -20.57
N SER A 186 -14.47 -15.29 -21.14
CA SER A 186 -14.27 -14.84 -22.52
C SER A 186 -12.89 -14.21 -22.71
N LYS A 187 -12.30 -14.45 -23.89
CA LYS A 187 -11.04 -13.84 -24.34
C LYS A 187 -11.26 -12.65 -25.29
N ASN A 188 -12.49 -12.14 -25.37
CA ASN A 188 -12.86 -11.03 -26.24
C ASN A 188 -12.43 -9.68 -25.64
N TRP A 189 -11.15 -9.36 -25.76
CA TRP A 189 -10.53 -8.16 -25.23
C TRP A 189 -10.55 -6.98 -26.23
N THR A 190 -10.60 -5.74 -25.72
CA THR A 190 -10.34 -4.54 -26.51
C THR A 190 -8.85 -4.26 -26.64
N ASP A 191 -8.49 -3.19 -27.36
CA ASP A 191 -7.14 -2.66 -27.31
C ASP A 191 -6.84 -2.03 -25.94
N VAL A 192 -5.57 -2.05 -25.56
CA VAL A 192 -5.09 -1.46 -24.31
C VAL A 192 -4.91 0.04 -24.52
N ARG A 193 -5.32 0.84 -23.53
CA ARG A 193 -5.20 2.29 -23.53
C ARG A 193 -4.62 2.78 -22.21
N GLN A 194 -3.97 3.93 -22.22
CA GLN A 194 -3.55 4.59 -20.99
C GLN A 194 -4.75 5.22 -20.27
N PHE A 195 -4.77 5.10 -18.96
CA PHE A 195 -5.77 5.71 -18.10
C PHE A 195 -5.09 6.46 -16.95
N ASN A 196 -5.26 7.78 -16.91
CA ASN A 196 -4.68 8.61 -15.86
C ASN A 196 -5.39 8.37 -14.52
N LEU A 197 -4.60 8.08 -13.49
CA LEU A 197 -5.10 7.75 -12.17
C LEU A 197 -5.32 8.98 -11.27
N MET A 198 -4.97 10.19 -11.68
CA MET A 198 -5.25 11.38 -10.88
C MET A 198 -6.70 11.82 -11.06
N PHE A 199 -7.34 12.20 -9.94
CA PHE A 199 -8.63 12.88 -10.00
C PHE A 199 -8.42 14.35 -10.36
N GLY A 200 -8.90 14.75 -11.53
CA GLY A 200 -8.93 16.14 -11.97
C GLY A 200 -10.18 16.88 -11.47
N THR A 201 -10.01 18.16 -11.18
CA THR A 201 -11.06 19.15 -10.96
C THR A 201 -10.66 20.47 -11.63
N LYS A 202 -11.54 21.46 -11.59
CA LYS A 202 -11.30 22.78 -12.19
C LYS A 202 -11.34 23.85 -11.10
N LEU A 203 -10.39 24.77 -11.15
CA LEU A 203 -10.30 25.93 -10.27
C LEU A 203 -10.61 27.21 -11.05
N GLY A 204 -11.73 27.86 -10.75
CA GLY A 204 -12.13 29.12 -11.38
C GLY A 204 -13.63 29.37 -11.28
N ALA A 205 -14.03 30.63 -11.45
CA ALA A 205 -15.44 31.04 -11.37
C ALA A 205 -16.24 30.77 -12.65
N SER A 206 -15.56 30.69 -13.81
CA SER A 206 -16.18 30.32 -15.09
C SER A 206 -15.49 29.09 -15.68
N ALA A 207 -16.25 28.23 -16.35
CA ALA A 207 -15.73 27.04 -17.01
C ALA A 207 -14.65 27.36 -18.08
N GLU A 208 -14.72 28.56 -18.68
CA GLU A 208 -13.80 29.00 -19.74
C GLU A 208 -12.46 29.52 -19.20
N SER A 209 -12.40 30.00 -17.95
CA SER A 209 -11.17 30.49 -17.30
C SER A 209 -10.62 29.50 -16.26
N ALA A 210 -11.25 28.33 -16.14
CA ALA A 210 -10.93 27.39 -15.09
C ALA A 210 -9.61 26.67 -15.36
N THR A 211 -8.70 26.73 -14.39
CA THR A 211 -7.42 26.02 -14.44
C THR A 211 -7.62 24.58 -13.98
N ASP A 212 -6.97 23.62 -14.63
CA ASP A 212 -6.94 22.25 -14.16
C ASP A 212 -6.28 22.14 -12.79
N LEU A 213 -6.87 21.37 -11.89
CA LEU A 213 -6.37 21.09 -10.56
C LEU A 213 -6.53 19.59 -10.30
N TYR A 214 -5.70 19.03 -9.43
CA TYR A 214 -5.75 17.60 -9.12
C TYR A 214 -5.87 17.38 -7.61
N LEU A 215 -6.58 16.32 -7.24
CA LEU A 215 -6.47 15.75 -5.90
C LEU A 215 -5.17 14.94 -5.85
N ARG A 216 -4.39 15.14 -4.78
CA ARG A 216 -3.08 14.49 -4.65
C ARG A 216 -3.18 12.95 -4.67
N PRO A 217 -2.38 12.25 -5.50
CA PRO A 217 -2.30 10.79 -5.52
C PRO A 217 -1.38 10.19 -4.45
N GLU A 218 -0.60 11.04 -3.78
CA GLU A 218 0.30 10.72 -2.67
C GLU A 218 0.49 11.93 -1.74
N THR A 219 1.10 11.75 -0.56
CA THR A 219 1.33 12.84 0.40
C THR A 219 2.74 13.44 0.34
N ALA A 220 3.70 12.70 -0.22
CA ALA A 220 5.12 13.05 -0.35
C ALA A 220 5.37 14.44 -0.98
N GLN A 221 4.65 14.79 -2.04
CA GLN A 221 4.85 16.06 -2.74
C GLN A 221 4.65 17.28 -1.83
N GLY A 222 3.73 17.20 -0.88
CA GLY A 222 3.50 18.24 0.12
C GLY A 222 4.72 18.51 1.00
N ILE A 223 5.48 17.46 1.28
CA ILE A 223 6.71 17.51 2.06
C ILE A 223 7.83 18.16 1.23
N PHE A 224 8.02 17.72 -0.03
CA PHE A 224 9.09 18.23 -0.88
C PHE A 224 8.97 19.74 -1.14
N VAL A 225 7.77 20.23 -1.46
CA VAL A 225 7.55 21.67 -1.69
C VAL A 225 7.76 22.51 -0.43
N ASN A 226 7.67 21.90 0.77
CA ASN A 226 7.87 22.57 2.05
C ASN A 226 9.22 22.26 2.70
N PHE A 227 10.13 21.55 2.01
CA PHE A 227 11.43 21.14 2.56
C PHE A 227 12.16 22.31 3.23
N LEU A 228 12.34 23.44 2.51
CA LEU A 228 13.02 24.60 3.07
C LEU A 228 12.24 25.32 4.17
N ASN A 229 10.91 25.34 4.08
CA ASN A 229 10.08 25.98 5.10
C ASN A 229 10.27 25.26 6.43
N VAL A 230 10.20 23.93 6.41
CA VAL A 230 10.38 23.09 7.60
C VAL A 230 11.83 23.11 8.08
N GLN A 231 12.80 22.95 7.17
CA GLN A 231 14.22 22.98 7.51
C GLN A 231 14.61 24.29 8.21
N LYS A 232 14.19 25.45 7.69
CA LYS A 232 14.56 26.76 8.23
C LYS A 232 13.84 27.08 9.54
N SER A 233 12.53 26.83 9.61
CA SER A 233 11.72 27.12 10.80
C SER A 233 12.07 26.20 11.98
N GLY A 234 12.28 24.91 11.72
CA GLY A 234 12.71 23.92 12.70
C GLY A 234 14.21 23.94 12.99
N ARG A 235 15.01 24.72 12.23
CA ARG A 235 16.48 24.72 12.29
C ARG A 235 17.07 23.31 12.16
N MET A 236 16.45 22.49 11.31
CA MET A 236 16.82 21.09 11.15
C MET A 236 18.18 20.97 10.49
N LYS A 237 18.95 19.99 10.94
CA LYS A 237 20.23 19.58 10.36
C LYS A 237 20.06 18.23 9.68
N ILE A 238 20.75 18.02 8.56
CA ILE A 238 20.78 16.71 7.92
C ILE A 238 21.63 15.75 8.78
N PRO A 239 21.17 14.50 9.02
CA PRO A 239 19.93 13.92 8.50
C PRO A 239 18.70 14.24 9.36
N PHE A 240 17.58 14.55 8.70
CA PHE A 240 16.29 14.77 9.37
C PHE A 240 15.12 14.29 8.49
N GLY A 241 13.99 13.99 9.11
CA GLY A 241 12.77 13.56 8.42
C GLY A 241 11.62 14.54 8.56
N ILE A 242 10.72 14.50 7.59
CA ILE A 242 9.41 15.13 7.68
C ILE A 242 8.36 14.03 7.49
N ALA A 243 7.47 13.89 8.46
CA ALA A 243 6.38 12.92 8.45
C ALA A 243 5.04 13.61 8.21
N GLN A 244 4.18 12.96 7.44
CA GLN A 244 2.82 13.43 7.16
C GLN A 244 1.85 12.25 7.17
N THR A 245 0.66 12.50 7.71
CA THR A 245 -0.48 11.58 7.56
C THR A 245 -1.61 12.33 6.88
N GLY A 246 -2.25 11.75 5.88
CA GLY A 246 -3.39 12.40 5.26
C GLY A 246 -3.98 11.63 4.10
N LYS A 247 -5.07 12.19 3.54
CA LYS A 247 -5.80 11.58 2.43
C LYS A 247 -5.03 11.68 1.12
N ALA A 248 -5.12 10.66 0.29
CA ALA A 248 -4.67 10.61 -1.09
C ALA A 248 -5.76 9.97 -1.95
N PHE A 249 -5.76 10.30 -3.24
CA PHE A 249 -6.82 9.93 -4.17
C PHE A 249 -6.25 9.32 -5.44
N ARG A 250 -6.70 8.11 -5.78
CA ARG A 250 -6.32 7.43 -7.01
C ARG A 250 -7.59 6.97 -7.72
N ASN A 251 -7.74 7.30 -8.99
CA ASN A 251 -8.88 6.93 -9.81
C ASN A 251 -8.79 5.46 -10.23
N GLU A 252 -8.78 4.58 -9.22
CA GLU A 252 -8.63 3.14 -9.40
C GLU A 252 -9.77 2.60 -10.26
N ILE A 253 -9.36 1.84 -11.28
CA ILE A 253 -10.22 1.26 -12.30
C ILE A 253 -10.87 0.00 -11.73
N VAL A 254 -10.08 -0.81 -11.02
CA VAL A 254 -10.49 -2.12 -10.51
C VAL A 254 -10.62 -2.07 -8.99
N ALA A 255 -11.80 -1.67 -8.54
CA ALA A 255 -12.24 -1.72 -7.15
C ALA A 255 -12.48 -3.17 -6.70
N ARG A 256 -11.42 -3.91 -6.35
CA ARG A 256 -11.50 -5.27 -5.80
C ARG A 256 -10.82 -5.33 -4.43
N GLN A 257 -11.16 -6.35 -3.65
CA GLN A 257 -10.53 -6.63 -2.35
C GLN A 257 -10.83 -5.60 -1.24
N PHE A 258 -12.07 -5.09 -1.20
CA PHE A 258 -12.57 -4.24 -0.11
C PHE A 258 -11.70 -2.97 0.06
N ILE A 259 -11.32 -2.59 1.29
CA ILE A 259 -10.48 -1.42 1.56
C ILE A 259 -9.02 -1.55 1.10
N PHE A 260 -8.62 -2.68 0.49
CA PHE A 260 -7.25 -2.83 -0.01
C PHE A 260 -6.97 -1.95 -1.25
N ARG A 261 -7.98 -1.77 -2.10
CA ARG A 261 -7.93 -0.87 -3.27
C ARG A 261 -9.08 0.13 -3.19
N MET A 262 -8.75 1.33 -2.77
CA MET A 262 -9.71 2.43 -2.60
C MET A 262 -9.38 3.59 -3.52
N ARG A 263 -10.40 4.40 -3.84
CA ARG A 263 -10.22 5.64 -4.59
C ARG A 263 -9.81 6.82 -3.72
N GLU A 264 -10.22 6.77 -2.47
CA GLU A 264 -9.84 7.70 -1.41
C GLU A 264 -9.32 6.85 -0.25
N PHE A 265 -8.09 7.13 0.20
CA PHE A 265 -7.44 6.41 1.29
C PHE A 265 -6.51 7.34 2.03
N GLU A 266 -5.98 6.91 3.17
CA GLU A 266 -5.01 7.64 3.95
C GLU A 266 -3.65 6.96 3.90
N GLN A 267 -2.61 7.77 3.75
CA GLN A 267 -1.23 7.33 3.84
C GLN A 267 -0.57 7.96 5.06
N MET A 268 0.44 7.26 5.56
CA MET A 268 1.38 7.77 6.54
C MET A 268 2.76 7.66 5.91
N GLU A 269 3.31 8.80 5.52
CA GLU A 269 4.56 8.86 4.77
C GLU A 269 5.59 9.68 5.53
N MET A 270 6.85 9.28 5.42
CA MET A 270 7.97 10.00 5.98
C MET A 270 9.06 10.09 4.91
N GLN A 271 9.55 11.31 4.71
CA GLN A 271 10.65 11.62 3.81
C GLN A 271 11.87 11.98 4.64
N PHE A 272 12.90 11.13 4.62
CA PHE A 272 14.12 11.28 5.39
C PHE A 272 15.23 11.86 4.51
N PHE A 273 15.60 13.11 4.76
CA PHE A 273 16.61 13.83 4.02
C PHE A 273 17.99 13.52 4.56
N VAL A 274 18.87 13.04 3.69
CA VAL A 274 20.22 12.57 4.03
C VAL A 274 21.27 13.20 3.12
N ARG A 275 22.53 13.12 3.53
CA ARG A 275 23.66 13.55 2.72
C ARG A 275 23.84 12.55 1.55
N PRO A 276 24.09 13.03 0.31
CA PRO A 276 24.43 12.14 -0.81
C PRO A 276 25.61 11.22 -0.45
N GLY A 277 25.48 9.93 -0.72
CA GLY A 277 26.45 8.89 -0.36
C GLY A 277 26.15 8.17 0.96
N GLU A 278 25.23 8.68 1.79
CA GLU A 278 24.79 8.00 3.02
C GLU A 278 23.41 7.33 2.88
N GLU A 279 22.74 7.45 1.73
CA GLU A 279 21.37 6.99 1.54
C GLU A 279 21.21 5.49 1.78
N MET A 280 22.16 4.66 1.34
CA MET A 280 22.05 3.21 1.52
C MET A 280 22.17 2.79 2.98
N LYS A 281 22.96 3.52 3.79
CA LYS A 281 23.03 3.30 5.24
C LYS A 281 21.68 3.58 5.89
N TRP A 282 21.04 4.68 5.51
CA TRP A 282 19.75 5.07 6.07
C TRP A 282 18.59 4.23 5.53
N TYR A 283 18.68 3.78 4.28
CA TYR A 283 17.77 2.83 3.67
C TYR A 283 17.72 1.52 4.47
N GLU A 284 18.87 0.90 4.75
CA GLU A 284 18.92 -0.33 5.56
C GLU A 284 18.44 -0.11 6.99
N TYR A 285 18.82 1.03 7.61
CA TYR A 285 18.32 1.40 8.94
C TYR A 285 16.78 1.48 8.98
N TRP A 286 16.17 2.15 8.00
CA TRP A 286 14.72 2.28 7.94
C TRP A 286 14.05 0.96 7.58
N LYS A 287 14.63 0.17 6.67
CA LYS A 287 14.15 -1.17 6.32
C LYS A 287 14.00 -2.06 7.57
N GLU A 288 15.02 -2.11 8.41
CA GLU A 288 14.97 -2.86 9.67
C GLU A 288 14.01 -2.23 10.69
N THR A 289 14.10 -0.91 10.89
CA THR A 289 13.29 -0.18 11.88
C THR A 289 11.80 -0.32 11.61
N ARG A 290 11.40 -0.20 10.34
CA ARG A 290 9.99 -0.30 9.93
C ARG A 290 9.48 -1.73 10.03
N LEU A 291 10.27 -2.75 9.67
CA LEU A 291 9.88 -4.13 9.92
C LEU A 291 9.69 -4.41 11.42
N ASN A 292 10.60 -3.93 12.27
CA ASN A 292 10.47 -4.08 13.72
C ASN A 292 9.22 -3.39 14.27
N TRP A 293 8.85 -2.23 13.73
CA TRP A 293 7.59 -1.57 14.06
C TRP A 293 6.37 -2.44 13.70
N HIS A 294 6.34 -3.05 12.52
CA HIS A 294 5.28 -3.99 12.14
C HIS A 294 5.21 -5.20 13.06
N LEU A 295 6.37 -5.80 13.38
CA LEU A 295 6.46 -6.95 14.27
C LEU A 295 5.99 -6.63 15.70
N SER A 296 6.17 -5.38 16.15
CA SER A 296 5.72 -4.93 17.48
C SER A 296 4.21 -5.02 17.70
N LEU A 297 3.42 -5.03 16.61
CA LEU A 297 1.96 -5.21 16.68
C LEU A 297 1.54 -6.65 16.96
N GLY A 298 2.49 -7.61 16.98
CA GLY A 298 2.19 -8.99 17.37
C GLY A 298 1.32 -9.76 16.36
N LEU A 299 1.32 -9.36 15.08
CA LEU A 299 0.53 -10.02 14.03
C LEU A 299 1.15 -11.34 13.52
N GLY A 300 2.28 -11.76 14.10
CA GLY A 300 3.00 -13.00 13.77
C GLY A 300 4.01 -12.81 12.64
N LYS A 301 5.28 -13.14 12.92
CA LYS A 301 6.44 -12.91 12.04
C LYS A 301 6.28 -13.54 10.65
N ASP A 302 5.68 -14.73 10.57
CA ASP A 302 5.47 -15.46 9.31
C ASP A 302 4.49 -14.78 8.34
N ASN A 303 3.79 -13.73 8.79
CA ASN A 303 2.90 -12.96 7.93
C ASN A 303 3.62 -11.79 7.25
N TYR A 304 4.91 -11.57 7.53
CA TYR A 304 5.70 -10.51 6.92
C TYR A 304 6.83 -11.09 6.07
N ARG A 305 7.11 -10.44 4.95
CA ARG A 305 8.32 -10.69 4.15
C ARG A 305 8.77 -9.41 3.46
N PHE A 306 10.06 -9.31 3.17
CA PHE A 306 10.54 -8.33 2.22
C PHE A 306 10.36 -8.83 0.80
N HIS A 307 10.00 -7.91 -0.08
CA HIS A 307 10.05 -8.08 -1.52
C HIS A 307 10.90 -6.95 -2.07
N ASP A 308 12.15 -7.27 -2.43
CA ASP A 308 13.04 -6.30 -3.06
C ASP A 308 12.62 -6.14 -4.53
N HIS A 309 12.56 -4.89 -5.00
CA HIS A 309 12.19 -4.61 -6.38
C HIS A 309 13.39 -4.86 -7.30
N ASP A 310 13.28 -5.88 -8.16
CA ASP A 310 14.27 -6.12 -9.22
C ASP A 310 14.30 -4.97 -10.25
N LYS A 311 13.21 -4.19 -10.34
CA LYS A 311 13.08 -3.02 -11.20
C LYS A 311 12.71 -1.79 -10.41
N LEU A 312 13.68 -0.90 -10.31
CA LEU A 312 13.53 0.35 -9.61
C LEU A 312 12.81 1.37 -10.50
N ALA A 313 11.94 2.18 -9.90
CA ALA A 313 11.43 3.37 -10.56
C ALA A 313 12.60 4.27 -10.97
N HIS A 314 12.44 5.08 -12.03
CA HIS A 314 13.50 5.94 -12.57
C HIS A 314 14.14 6.89 -11.56
N TYR A 315 13.46 7.17 -10.43
CA TYR A 315 13.93 8.00 -9.34
C TYR A 315 14.58 7.23 -8.18
N ALA A 316 14.47 5.89 -8.13
CA ALA A 316 14.94 5.09 -7.01
C ALA A 316 16.23 4.34 -7.34
N ASN A 317 17.18 4.31 -6.39
CA ASN A 317 18.37 3.44 -6.47
C ASN A 317 18.29 2.20 -5.57
N ALA A 318 17.30 2.15 -4.68
CA ALA A 318 16.91 0.95 -3.94
C ALA A 318 15.43 1.04 -3.55
N ALA A 319 14.71 -0.08 -3.61
CA ALA A 319 13.30 -0.15 -3.24
C ALA A 319 12.97 -1.53 -2.68
N ALA A 320 12.30 -1.57 -1.53
CA ALA A 320 11.77 -2.79 -0.95
C ALA A 320 10.38 -2.56 -0.38
N ASP A 321 9.52 -3.54 -0.58
CA ASP A 321 8.21 -3.57 0.04
C ASP A 321 8.22 -4.51 1.25
N ILE A 322 7.64 -4.05 2.35
CA ILE A 322 7.17 -4.92 3.41
C ILE A 322 5.81 -5.44 2.97
N GLU A 323 5.75 -6.72 2.62
CA GLU A 323 4.51 -7.40 2.27
C GLU A 323 3.89 -8.09 3.49
N PHE A 324 2.56 -8.07 3.56
CA PHE A 324 1.79 -8.78 4.56
C PHE A 324 0.94 -9.90 3.94
N ASN A 325 0.82 -11.03 4.62
CA ASN A 325 -0.01 -12.17 4.21
C ASN A 325 -1.48 -11.92 4.54
N PHE A 326 -2.20 -11.26 3.63
CA PHE A 326 -3.64 -11.07 3.73
C PHE A 326 -4.40 -12.38 3.47
N PRO A 327 -5.71 -12.46 3.78
CA PRO A 327 -6.54 -13.60 3.42
C PRO A 327 -6.49 -13.98 1.93
N PHE A 328 -6.10 -13.05 1.05
CA PHE A 328 -5.96 -13.25 -0.40
C PHE A 328 -4.49 -13.33 -0.87
N GLY A 329 -3.52 -13.50 0.03
CA GLY A 329 -2.10 -13.68 -0.27
C GLY A 329 -1.21 -12.52 0.17
N PHE A 330 0.09 -12.65 -0.09
CA PHE A 330 1.06 -11.60 0.18
C PHE A 330 0.83 -10.41 -0.73
N LYS A 331 0.72 -9.22 -0.14
CA LYS A 331 0.64 -7.95 -0.83
C LYS A 331 1.35 -6.86 -0.03
N GLU A 332 1.79 -5.83 -0.74
CA GLU A 332 2.45 -4.64 -0.20
C GLU A 332 1.63 -3.97 0.92
N LEU A 333 2.27 -3.73 2.06
CA LEU A 333 1.74 -3.00 3.20
C LEU A 333 2.46 -1.65 3.39
N GLU A 334 3.78 -1.64 3.25
CA GLU A 334 4.63 -0.45 3.36
C GLU A 334 5.77 -0.51 2.34
N GLY A 335 5.96 0.55 1.57
CA GLY A 335 7.07 0.72 0.64
C GLY A 335 8.21 1.52 1.28
N ILE A 336 9.44 1.10 1.02
CA ILE A 336 10.67 1.76 1.49
C ILE A 336 11.54 2.02 0.28
N HIS A 337 11.77 3.30 -0.03
CA HIS A 337 12.40 3.72 -1.28
C HIS A 337 13.56 4.67 -0.99
N SER A 338 14.73 4.42 -1.60
CA SER A 338 15.80 5.41 -1.69
C SER A 338 15.67 6.13 -3.02
N ARG A 339 15.19 7.37 -2.99
CA ARG A 339 14.75 8.18 -4.14
C ARG A 339 15.82 9.17 -4.64
N THR A 340 17.05 9.04 -4.13
CA THR A 340 18.18 9.95 -4.47
C THR A 340 17.78 11.43 -4.35
N ASP A 341 18.17 12.30 -5.28
CA ASP A 341 17.85 13.72 -5.31
C ASP A 341 16.75 14.11 -6.32
N PHE A 342 16.10 13.12 -6.94
CA PHE A 342 15.13 13.33 -8.01
C PHE A 342 14.02 14.32 -7.64
N ASP A 343 13.34 14.09 -6.52
CA ASP A 343 12.15 14.85 -6.13
C ASP A 343 12.47 16.34 -5.94
N LEU A 344 13.53 16.63 -5.19
CA LEU A 344 13.94 18.02 -4.92
C LEU A 344 14.46 18.69 -6.19
N LYS A 345 15.31 18.02 -7.00
CA LYS A 345 15.82 18.60 -8.25
C LYS A 345 14.71 18.92 -9.25
N ALA A 346 13.73 18.03 -9.40
CA ALA A 346 12.61 18.26 -10.30
C ALA A 346 11.81 19.49 -9.85
N HIS A 347 11.56 19.66 -8.55
CA HIS A 347 10.93 20.88 -8.04
C HIS A 347 11.82 22.12 -8.19
N GLU A 348 13.15 22.02 -8.07
CA GLU A 348 14.05 23.15 -8.34
C GLU A 348 13.92 23.63 -9.79
N GLU A 349 13.94 22.70 -10.75
CA GLU A 349 13.87 22.99 -12.18
C GLU A 349 12.56 23.67 -12.55
N PHE A 350 11.42 23.11 -12.13
CA PHE A 350 10.10 23.63 -12.49
C PHE A 350 9.70 24.90 -11.71
N SER A 351 10.22 25.09 -10.49
CA SER A 351 9.89 26.27 -9.68
C SER A 351 10.87 27.44 -9.84
N GLY A 352 12.09 27.18 -10.34
CA GLY A 352 13.19 28.14 -10.37
C GLY A 352 13.76 28.49 -8.99
N LYS A 353 13.34 27.80 -7.92
CA LYS A 353 13.82 28.02 -6.54
C LYS A 353 14.86 26.96 -6.18
N LYS A 354 15.96 27.37 -5.57
CA LYS A 354 16.96 26.44 -5.04
C LYS A 354 16.46 25.76 -3.77
N LEU A 355 16.30 24.45 -3.77
CA LEU A 355 15.95 23.54 -2.68
C LEU A 355 17.21 22.80 -2.15
N GLN A 356 18.30 23.55 -1.97
CA GLN A 356 19.59 23.03 -1.52
C GLN A 356 19.78 23.24 -0.02
N PHE A 357 20.55 22.36 0.60
CA PHE A 357 21.02 22.49 1.98
C PHE A 357 22.50 22.90 1.99
N PHE A 358 22.84 23.91 2.79
CA PHE A 358 24.23 24.26 3.07
C PHE A 358 24.76 23.44 4.23
N ASP A 359 25.76 22.60 3.97
CA ASP A 359 26.42 21.78 4.98
C ASP A 359 27.60 22.55 5.60
N PRO A 360 27.54 22.92 6.89
CA PRO A 360 28.62 23.67 7.54
C PRO A 360 29.92 22.88 7.68
N GLU A 361 29.87 21.54 7.69
CA GLU A 361 31.03 20.67 7.83
C GLU A 361 31.81 20.59 6.51
N LEU A 362 31.08 20.40 5.41
CA LEU A 362 31.65 20.32 4.06
C LEU A 362 31.85 21.71 3.42
N LYS A 363 31.18 22.73 3.95
CA LYS A 363 31.14 24.11 3.43
C LYS A 363 30.64 24.20 1.99
N GLU A 364 29.69 23.34 1.62
CA GLU A 364 29.11 23.29 0.28
C GLU A 364 27.57 23.23 0.33
N ASN A 365 26.95 23.54 -0.81
CA ASN A 365 25.51 23.35 -0.98
C ASN A 365 25.27 22.09 -1.81
N TYR A 366 24.35 21.24 -1.38
CA TYR A 366 23.90 20.09 -2.14
C TYR A 366 22.39 19.91 -2.07
N VAL A 367 21.84 19.16 -3.03
CA VAL A 367 20.45 18.68 -2.95
C VAL A 367 20.45 17.39 -2.14
N PRO A 368 19.75 17.33 -1.00
CA PRO A 368 19.72 16.13 -0.16
C PRO A 368 19.13 14.94 -0.89
N TYR A 369 19.61 13.75 -0.53
CA TYR A 369 18.98 12.51 -0.97
C TYR A 369 17.80 12.19 -0.05
N VAL A 370 16.82 11.44 -0.55
CA VAL A 370 15.59 11.11 0.17
C VAL A 370 15.47 9.60 0.35
N VAL A 371 15.28 9.18 1.60
CA VAL A 371 14.78 7.84 1.94
C VAL A 371 13.33 7.97 2.40
N GLU A 372 12.44 7.35 1.67
CA GLU A 372 11.00 7.34 1.91
C GLU A 372 10.56 6.08 2.64
N THR A 373 9.63 6.25 3.59
CA THR A 373 8.79 5.15 4.08
C THR A 373 7.33 5.54 3.86
N SER A 374 6.57 4.72 3.12
CA SER A 374 5.16 4.98 2.82
C SER A 374 4.29 3.80 3.22
N VAL A 375 3.41 3.99 4.22
CA VAL A 375 2.47 2.96 4.66
C VAL A 375 1.03 3.39 4.41
N GLY A 376 0.22 2.49 3.85
CA GLY A 376 -1.21 2.70 3.69
C GLY A 376 -1.95 2.44 5.01
N LEU A 377 -2.56 3.46 5.60
CA LEU A 377 -3.29 3.33 6.86
C LEU A 377 -4.46 2.36 6.75
N ASP A 378 -5.20 2.41 5.64
CA ASP A 378 -6.33 1.51 5.37
C ASP A 378 -5.84 0.05 5.15
N ARG A 379 -4.68 -0.15 4.52
CA ARG A 379 -4.08 -1.49 4.40
C ARG A 379 -3.61 -2.02 5.74
N MET A 380 -3.03 -1.17 6.59
CA MET A 380 -2.64 -1.52 7.96
C MET A 380 -3.86 -1.89 8.81
N PHE A 381 -4.95 -1.14 8.68
CA PHE A 381 -6.23 -1.48 9.29
C PHE A 381 -6.67 -2.89 8.87
N LEU A 382 -6.67 -3.19 7.56
CA LEU A 382 -7.07 -4.50 7.06
C LEU A 382 -6.14 -5.62 7.55
N ALA A 383 -4.84 -5.37 7.64
CA ALA A 383 -3.86 -6.34 8.13
C ALA A 383 -4.13 -6.70 9.60
N VAL A 384 -4.29 -5.71 10.47
CA VAL A 384 -4.65 -5.91 11.89
C VAL A 384 -5.99 -6.63 12.00
N PHE A 385 -7.01 -6.12 11.32
CA PHE A 385 -8.37 -6.61 11.47
C PHE A 385 -8.54 -8.05 10.95
N SER A 386 -7.98 -8.35 9.78
CA SER A 386 -8.07 -9.69 9.18
C SER A 386 -7.27 -10.77 9.93
N LYS A 387 -6.20 -10.37 10.63
CA LYS A 387 -5.42 -11.28 11.47
C LYS A 387 -6.01 -11.46 12.86
N ALA A 388 -6.59 -10.39 13.43
CA ALA A 388 -7.22 -10.41 14.74
C ALA A 388 -8.51 -11.24 14.75
N LEU A 389 -9.24 -11.31 13.63
CA LEU A 389 -10.48 -12.08 13.55
C LEU A 389 -10.22 -13.58 13.58
N GLN A 390 -10.62 -14.22 14.67
CA GLN A 390 -10.37 -15.64 14.94
C GLN A 390 -11.64 -16.34 15.40
N GLU A 391 -11.76 -17.63 15.05
CA GLU A 391 -12.75 -18.53 15.62
C GLU A 391 -12.09 -19.31 16.74
N GLU A 392 -12.62 -19.16 17.95
CA GLU A 392 -12.16 -19.84 19.15
C GLU A 392 -13.14 -20.96 19.50
N LYS A 393 -12.60 -22.18 19.65
CA LYS A 393 -13.36 -23.32 20.19
C LYS A 393 -13.31 -23.28 21.71
N LEU A 394 -14.47 -23.38 22.33
CA LEU A 394 -14.63 -23.37 23.77
C LEU A 394 -14.62 -24.80 24.32
N GLU A 395 -14.38 -24.94 25.63
CA GLU A 395 -14.29 -26.24 26.31
C GLU A 395 -15.58 -27.05 26.23
N ASP A 396 -16.73 -26.37 26.10
CA ASP A 396 -18.06 -26.97 25.94
C ASP A 396 -18.35 -27.49 24.52
N GLY A 397 -17.36 -27.39 23.61
CA GLY A 397 -17.49 -27.81 22.21
C GLY A 397 -18.16 -26.78 21.30
N THR A 398 -18.61 -25.64 21.83
CA THR A 398 -19.13 -24.53 21.02
C THR A 398 -17.99 -23.66 20.46
N SER A 399 -18.32 -22.74 19.56
CA SER A 399 -17.34 -21.81 18.97
C SER A 399 -17.82 -20.37 19.05
N ARG A 400 -16.91 -19.44 19.30
CA ARG A 400 -17.17 -18.00 19.25
C ARG A 400 -16.20 -17.29 18.32
N VAL A 401 -16.64 -16.15 17.79
CA VAL A 401 -15.77 -15.23 17.05
C VAL A 401 -15.16 -14.25 18.03
N VAL A 402 -13.84 -14.09 18.00
CA VAL A 402 -13.09 -13.14 18.82
C VAL A 402 -12.20 -12.29 17.93
N LEU A 403 -12.19 -10.99 18.20
CA LEU A 403 -11.29 -10.05 17.54
C LEU A 403 -10.10 -9.79 18.48
N ARG A 404 -9.02 -10.55 18.32
CA ARG A 404 -7.80 -10.44 19.14
C ARG A 404 -6.92 -9.27 18.68
N LEU A 405 -7.44 -8.05 18.84
CA LEU A 405 -6.69 -6.83 18.50
C LEU A 405 -5.51 -6.64 19.46
N PRO A 406 -4.37 -6.09 18.99
CA PRO A 406 -3.32 -5.63 19.88
C PRO A 406 -3.88 -4.54 20.80
N ALA A 407 -3.64 -4.65 22.11
CA ALA A 407 -4.25 -3.77 23.11
C ALA A 407 -3.99 -2.27 22.83
N VAL A 408 -2.79 -1.95 22.32
CA VAL A 408 -2.39 -0.59 21.98
C VAL A 408 -3.30 0.04 20.90
N VAL A 409 -3.88 -0.76 20.01
CA VAL A 409 -4.77 -0.28 18.93
C VAL A 409 -6.25 -0.61 19.09
N ALA A 410 -6.63 -1.41 20.10
CA ALA A 410 -8.03 -1.76 20.35
C ALA A 410 -8.93 -0.51 20.52
N PRO A 411 -10.09 -0.39 19.83
CA PRO A 411 -11.02 0.72 19.97
C PRO A 411 -11.43 1.00 21.42
N THR A 412 -11.76 -0.07 22.14
CA THR A 412 -12.15 -0.02 23.55
C THR A 412 -11.10 -0.74 24.37
N LYS A 413 -10.49 -0.04 25.33
CA LYS A 413 -9.40 -0.58 26.16
C LYS A 413 -9.92 -1.44 27.31
N ALA A 414 -11.04 -1.05 27.89
CA ALA A 414 -11.70 -1.76 28.98
C ALA A 414 -13.22 -1.58 28.87
N ALA A 415 -13.96 -2.60 29.29
CA ALA A 415 -15.41 -2.55 29.42
C ALA A 415 -15.77 -2.87 30.88
N ILE A 416 -16.49 -1.96 31.53
CA ILE A 416 -17.00 -2.14 32.89
C ILE A 416 -18.46 -2.59 32.76
N LEU A 417 -18.71 -3.86 33.07
CA LEU A 417 -20.02 -4.49 32.87
C LEU A 417 -20.61 -4.87 34.23
N PRO A 418 -21.60 -4.11 34.75
CA PRO A 418 -22.23 -4.46 36.01
C PRO A 418 -22.99 -5.78 35.86
N LEU A 419 -22.88 -6.65 36.87
CA LEU A 419 -23.53 -7.96 36.84
C LEU A 419 -25.07 -7.84 36.79
N VAL A 420 -25.62 -6.82 37.44
CA VAL A 420 -27.06 -6.54 37.48
C VAL A 420 -27.34 -5.07 37.22
N LYS A 421 -28.49 -4.78 36.60
CA LYS A 421 -29.00 -3.43 36.36
C LYS A 421 -29.81 -2.92 37.57
N LYS A 422 -29.23 -2.96 38.77
CA LYS A 422 -29.88 -2.54 40.03
C LYS A 422 -28.91 -1.74 40.90
N ASP A 423 -29.48 -1.09 41.93
CA ASP A 423 -28.73 -0.47 43.03
C ASP A 423 -27.70 0.58 42.59
N GLY A 424 -27.95 1.29 41.48
CA GLY A 424 -27.03 2.30 40.96
C GLY A 424 -25.76 1.74 40.30
N LEU A 425 -25.64 0.42 40.13
CA LEU A 425 -24.45 -0.22 39.55
C LEU A 425 -24.18 0.21 38.09
N PRO A 426 -25.18 0.44 37.22
CA PRO A 426 -24.95 1.02 35.90
C PRO A 426 -24.33 2.42 35.94
N GLU A 427 -24.73 3.24 36.90
CA GLU A 427 -24.21 4.59 37.10
C GLU A 427 -22.76 4.53 37.61
N ILE A 428 -22.48 3.69 38.61
CA ILE A 428 -21.13 3.45 39.13
C ILE A 428 -20.19 2.89 38.06
N ALA A 429 -20.69 2.01 37.18
CA ALA A 429 -19.89 1.47 36.08
C ALA A 429 -19.55 2.50 35.00
N LYS A 430 -20.29 3.62 34.95
CA LYS A 430 -20.12 4.70 33.98
C LYS A 430 -19.21 5.82 34.51
N GLU A 431 -19.24 6.09 35.82
CA GLU A 431 -18.31 6.98 36.52
C GLU A 431 -16.88 6.42 36.52
#